data_AF-A0AAE3GD30-F1
#
_entry.id   AF-A0AAE3GD30-F1
#
_cell.length_a   1.000
_cell.length_b   1.000
_cell.length_c   1.000
_cell.angle_alpha   90.00
_cell.angle_beta   90.00
_cell.angle_gamma   90.00
#
_symmetry.space_group_name_H-M   'P 1'
#
loop_
_entity.id
_entity.type
_entity.pdbx_description
1 polymer ?
#
loop_
_entity_poly.entity_id
_entity_poly.type
_entity_poly.pdbx_seq_one_letter_code
_entity_poly.pdbx_strand_id
1 'polypeptide(L)'
;MDWLAEWWDGVELWLTQLWFPFQFTLVMVVLLPLCLGVAWFIDRVVDRVSARITPVHDAEPPVRTERGRREQPGQAGVGTGS
;
A
#
# COMPACT_ATOMS: atom_id res chain seq x y z
N MET A 1 -16.24 -29.65 -15.97
CA MET A 1 -16.04 -28.21 -16.30
C MET A 1 -17.35 -27.58 -16.78
N ASP A 2 -18.37 -28.40 -17.02
CA ASP A 2 -19.64 -28.08 -17.65
C ASP A 2 -20.54 -27.21 -16.77
N TRP A 3 -20.48 -27.40 -15.45
CA TRP A 3 -21.17 -26.55 -14.48
C TRP A 3 -20.84 -25.05 -14.67
N LEU A 4 -19.57 -24.71 -14.86
CA LEU A 4 -19.18 -23.30 -15.08
C LEU A 4 -19.75 -22.78 -16.41
N ALA A 5 -19.79 -23.63 -17.43
CA ALA A 5 -20.33 -23.29 -18.74
C ALA A 5 -21.85 -23.10 -18.70
N GLU A 6 -22.59 -23.96 -18.00
CA GLU A 6 -24.05 -23.83 -17.81
C GLU A 6 -24.41 -22.58 -16.99
N TRP A 7 -23.63 -22.27 -15.95
CA TRP A 7 -23.81 -21.03 -15.20
C TRP A 7 -23.50 -19.80 -16.06
N TRP A 8 -22.43 -19.86 -16.85
CA TRP A 8 -22.05 -18.79 -17.77
C TRP A 8 -23.08 -18.60 -18.89
N ASP A 9 -23.65 -19.67 -19.42
CA ASP A 9 -24.73 -19.64 -20.41
C ASP A 9 -25.97 -18.90 -19.86
N GLY A 10 -26.32 -19.14 -18.60
CA GLY A 10 -27.34 -18.36 -17.90
C GLY A 10 -26.99 -16.88 -17.73
N VAL A 11 -25.72 -16.56 -17.48
CA VAL A 11 -25.23 -15.17 -17.43
C VAL A 11 -25.29 -14.52 -18.83
N GLU A 12 -24.94 -15.24 -19.88
CA GLU A 12 -24.99 -14.80 -21.27
C GLU A 12 -26.44 -14.50 -21.71
N LEU A 13 -27.38 -15.38 -21.37
CA LEU A 13 -28.81 -15.16 -21.62
C LEU A 13 -29.33 -13.93 -20.86
N TRP A 14 -28.91 -13.74 -19.61
CA TRP A 14 -29.27 -12.56 -18.83
C TRP A 14 -28.70 -11.26 -19.43
N LEU A 15 -27.43 -11.26 -19.83
CA LEU A 15 -26.77 -10.11 -20.45
C LEU A 15 -27.35 -9.76 -21.81
N THR A 16 -27.71 -10.76 -22.63
CA THR A 16 -28.30 -10.55 -23.96
C THR A 16 -29.72 -10.01 -23.89
N GLN A 17 -30.46 -10.33 -22.82
CA GLN A 17 -31.80 -9.79 -22.57
C GLN A 17 -31.78 -8.35 -22.00
N LEU A 18 -30.63 -7.85 -21.54
CA LEU A 18 -30.48 -6.48 -21.04
C LEU A 18 -30.59 -5.45 -22.18
N TRP A 19 -31.22 -4.32 -21.87
CA TRP A 19 -31.29 -3.16 -22.78
C TRP A 19 -29.89 -2.56 -23.02
N PHE A 20 -29.63 -2.03 -24.22
CA PHE A 20 -28.31 -1.50 -24.63
C PHE A 20 -27.61 -0.58 -23.59
N PRO A 21 -28.26 0.44 -22.99
CA PRO A 21 -27.59 1.28 -21.98
C PRO A 21 -27.27 0.52 -20.68
N PHE A 22 -28.09 -0.47 -20.32
CA PHE A 22 -27.90 -1.28 -19.12
C PHE A 22 -26.66 -2.17 -19.22
N GLN A 23 -26.39 -2.77 -20.39
CA GLN A 23 -25.16 -3.54 -20.63
C GLN A 23 -23.91 -2.66 -20.44
N PHE A 24 -23.91 -1.45 -21.02
CA PHE A 24 -22.78 -0.53 -20.89
C PHE A 24 -22.57 -0.04 -19.45
N THR A 25 -23.65 0.30 -18.75
CA THR A 25 -23.58 0.68 -17.33
C THR A 25 -23.04 -0.47 -16.49
N LEU A 26 -23.48 -1.71 -16.73
CA LEU A 26 -22.98 -2.88 -16.01
C LEU A 26 -21.49 -3.08 -16.28
N VAL A 27 -21.06 -2.98 -17.54
CA VAL A 27 -19.64 -3.04 -17.90
C VAL A 27 -18.86 -1.95 -17.19
N MET A 28 -19.32 -0.70 -17.18
CA MET A 28 -18.65 0.39 -16.43
C MET A 28 -18.58 0.09 -14.93
N VAL A 29 -19.69 -0.36 -14.35
CA VAL A 29 -19.78 -0.70 -12.92
C VAL A 29 -18.93 -1.92 -12.57
N VAL A 30 -18.64 -2.84 -13.48
CA VAL A 30 -17.77 -4.01 -13.22
C VAL A 30 -16.32 -3.70 -13.58
N LEU A 31 -16.07 -3.08 -14.73
CA LEU A 31 -14.73 -2.83 -15.27
C LEU A 31 -13.97 -1.79 -14.42
N LEU A 32 -14.64 -0.72 -13.97
CA LEU A 32 -14.01 0.30 -13.13
C LEU A 32 -13.50 -0.29 -11.81
N PRO A 33 -14.31 -1.01 -11.01
CA PRO A 33 -13.81 -1.67 -9.80
C PRO A 33 -12.98 -2.90 -10.10
N LEU A 34 -13.11 -3.58 -11.24
CA LEU A 34 -12.18 -4.65 -11.60
C LEU A 34 -10.79 -4.06 -11.84
N CYS A 35 -10.68 -2.95 -12.55
CA CYS A 35 -9.42 -2.26 -12.78
C CYS A 35 -8.82 -1.73 -11.46
N LEU A 36 -9.60 -0.97 -10.70
CA LEU A 36 -9.19 -0.45 -9.38
C LEU A 36 -8.87 -1.58 -8.40
N GLY A 37 -9.70 -2.62 -8.39
CA GLY A 37 -9.57 -3.78 -7.52
C GLY A 37 -8.35 -4.61 -7.86
N VAL A 38 -8.02 -4.81 -9.15
CA VAL A 38 -6.80 -5.49 -9.57
C VAL A 38 -5.57 -4.66 -9.22
N ALA A 39 -5.57 -3.35 -9.48
CA ALA A 39 -4.47 -2.47 -9.06
C ALA A 39 -4.25 -2.55 -7.55
N TRP A 40 -5.32 -2.39 -6.77
CA TRP A 40 -5.28 -2.48 -5.31
C TRP A 40 -4.86 -3.88 -4.83
N PHE A 41 -5.28 -4.93 -5.51
CA PHE A 41 -4.90 -6.30 -5.20
C PHE A 41 -3.41 -6.52 -5.43
N ILE A 42 -2.87 -6.03 -6.55
CA ILE A 42 -1.44 -6.09 -6.84
C ILE A 42 -0.67 -5.33 -5.75
N ASP A 43 -1.06 -4.10 -5.43
CA ASP A 43 -0.42 -3.32 -4.36
C ASP A 43 -0.46 -4.06 -3.02
N ARG A 44 -1.61 -4.65 -2.66
CA ARG A 44 -1.78 -5.43 -1.42
C ARG A 44 -0.93 -6.69 -1.39
N VAL A 45 -0.77 -7.36 -2.53
CA VAL A 45 0.08 -8.55 -2.69
C VAL A 45 1.54 -8.13 -2.58
N VAL A 46 1.95 -7.05 -3.25
CA VAL A 46 3.29 -6.49 -3.16
C VAL A 46 3.60 -6.10 -1.71
N ASP A 47 2.73 -5.38 -1.02
CA ASP A 47 2.90 -5.03 0.40
C ASP A 47 3.03 -6.27 1.29
N ARG A 48 2.20 -7.28 1.05
CA ARG A 48 2.23 -8.52 1.84
C ARG A 48 3.47 -9.36 1.54
N VAL A 49 3.96 -9.36 0.31
CA VAL A 49 5.18 -10.04 -0.09
C VAL A 49 6.39 -9.29 0.44
N SER A 50 6.45 -7.97 0.29
CA SER A 50 7.49 -7.10 0.87
C SER A 50 7.54 -7.21 2.40
N ALA A 51 6.39 -7.24 3.09
CA ALA A 51 6.35 -7.47 4.53
C ALA A 51 6.85 -8.87 4.94
N ARG A 52 6.78 -9.86 4.05
CA ARG A 52 7.36 -11.19 4.28
C ARG A 52 8.83 -11.28 3.89
N ILE A 53 9.28 -10.48 2.92
CA ILE A 53 10.66 -10.47 2.40
C ILE A 53 11.56 -9.49 3.16
N THR A 54 10.99 -8.52 3.87
CA THR A 54 11.71 -7.65 4.81
C THR A 54 11.49 -8.12 6.26
N PRO A 55 12.05 -9.26 6.70
CA PRO A 55 12.44 -9.38 8.10
C PRO A 55 13.52 -8.32 8.38
N VAL A 56 13.15 -7.28 9.12
CA VAL A 56 14.04 -6.49 9.99
C VAL A 56 15.36 -6.01 9.35
N HIS A 57 15.30 -4.89 8.61
CA HIS A 57 16.47 -4.01 8.44
C HIS A 57 16.08 -2.53 8.56
N ASP A 58 15.23 -2.21 9.53
CA ASP A 58 15.13 -0.86 10.11
C ASP A 58 15.08 -0.98 11.64
N ALA A 59 15.97 -1.80 12.18
CA ALA A 59 16.41 -1.64 13.56
C ALA A 59 17.58 -0.65 13.59
N GLU A 60 17.33 0.62 13.29
CA GLU A 60 18.18 1.70 13.82
C GLU A 60 17.39 2.98 14.10
N PRO A 61 16.51 2.97 15.13
CA PRO A 61 16.15 4.18 15.86
C PRO A 61 17.15 4.42 17.01
N PRO A 62 17.29 5.61 17.59
CA PRO A 62 17.22 6.97 17.07
C PRO A 62 18.64 7.61 17.06
N VAL A 63 18.84 8.68 16.30
CA VAL A 63 20.01 9.56 16.49
C VAL A 63 19.96 10.17 17.89
N ARG A 64 20.60 9.47 18.83
CA ARG A 64 20.84 9.87 20.21
C ARG A 64 21.76 11.08 20.20
N THR A 65 21.18 12.24 20.51
CA THR A 65 21.73 13.18 21.52
C THR A 65 23.25 13.39 21.49
N GLU A 66 23.77 14.08 20.47
CA GLU A 66 25.11 14.72 20.51
C GLU A 66 25.03 16.20 20.06
N ARG A 67 23.86 16.84 20.23
CA ARG A 67 23.67 18.29 20.04
C ARG A 67 23.49 19.05 21.36
N GLY A 68 23.84 18.43 22.49
CA GLY A 68 23.84 19.04 23.83
C GLY A 68 25.22 19.22 24.47
N ARG A 69 26.30 18.68 23.86
CA ARG A 69 27.67 18.70 24.39
C ARG A 69 28.61 19.67 23.64
N ARG A 70 28.06 20.72 23.03
CA ARG A 70 28.87 21.80 22.41
C ARG A 70 28.62 23.19 22.99
N GLU A 71 27.72 23.30 23.97
CA GLU A 71 27.45 24.53 24.72
C GLU A 71 28.08 24.49 26.13
N GLN A 72 29.25 23.87 26.28
CA GLN A 72 30.07 24.07 27.47
C GLN A 72 31.43 24.64 27.04
N PRO A 73 31.47 25.91 26.61
CA PRO A 73 32.72 26.63 26.49
C PRO A 73 33.31 26.75 27.89
N GLY A 74 34.40 26.02 28.12
CA GLY A 74 35.48 26.48 28.97
C GLY A 74 35.05 27.04 30.32
N GLN A 75 34.48 26.18 31.16
CA GLN A 75 34.81 26.19 32.58
C GLN A 75 36.31 25.83 32.71
N ALA A 76 37.17 26.74 32.27
CA ALA A 76 38.60 26.80 32.58
C ALA A 76 38.74 28.00 33.50
N GLY A 77 38.82 27.75 34.81
CA GLY A 77 40.08 28.01 35.51
C GLY A 77 40.33 29.52 35.61
N VAL A 78 39.78 30.23 36.60
CA VAL A 78 40.35 30.30 37.97
C VAL A 78 41.86 30.59 37.91
N GLY A 79 42.25 31.80 38.31
CA GLY A 79 43.58 32.06 38.88
C GLY A 79 44.54 32.98 38.10
N THR A 80 44.15 34.23 37.86
CA THR A 80 45.09 35.36 37.70
C THR A 80 44.68 36.38 38.76
N GLY A 81 45.43 36.65 39.83
CA GLY A 81 46.86 36.90 39.86
C GLY A 81 47.08 38.41 39.80
N SER A 82 46.77 39.11 40.90
CA SER A 82 47.29 40.41 41.34
C SER A 82 46.56 40.89 42.59
#